data_AF-A0A1B6VMF5-F1
#
_entry.id   AF-A0A1B6VMF5-F1
#
_cell.length_a   1.000
_cell.length_b   1.000
_cell.length_c   1.000
_cell.angle_alpha   90.00
_cell.angle_beta   90.00
_cell.angle_gamma   90.00
#
_symmetry.space_group_name_H-M   'P 1'
#
loop_
_entity.id
_entity.type
_entity.pdbx_description
1 polymer ?
#
loop_
_entity_poly.entity_id
_entity_poly.type
_entity_poly.pdbx_seq_one_letter_code
_entity_poly.pdbx_strand_id
1 'polypeptide(L)'
;MEDDWENPTIGAWGLGWEVWCDGMEVTQFTYFQQVGGIPTVMPSTELTYGLERLAMYVQGVENVYDLDFNGKGLKYGDVFLRAERDYSRHNFELADTQMLLTHFNNAEKESIRLAEAGVAQPAFDQCLKASHYFNLLDARGVISVSERASYIGRVRTLAKASCEAWLAGEEETSNG
;
A
#
# COMPACT_ATOMS: atom_id res chain seq x y z
N MET A 1 -9.55 -2.48 20.33
CA MET A 1 -9.72 -1.03 20.57
C MET A 1 -10.44 -0.48 19.35
N GLU A 2 -11.41 0.43 19.51
CA GLU A 2 -12.02 1.09 18.35
C GLU A 2 -10.96 1.97 17.68
N ASP A 3 -10.78 1.80 16.36
CA ASP A 3 -9.87 2.61 15.56
C ASP A 3 -10.33 2.62 14.10
N ASP A 4 -10.59 3.83 13.59
CA ASP A 4 -11.01 4.03 12.21
C ASP A 4 -9.80 3.97 11.28
N TRP A 5 -9.95 3.30 10.15
CA TRP A 5 -8.88 3.16 9.18
C TRP A 5 -9.05 4.15 8.03
N GLU A 6 -7.98 4.87 7.68
CA GLU A 6 -7.93 5.71 6.49
C GLU A 6 -6.64 5.43 5.71
N ASN A 7 -6.80 5.22 4.40
CA ASN A 7 -5.69 5.30 3.46
C ASN A 7 -5.92 6.46 2.49
N PRO A 8 -5.24 7.60 2.72
CA PRO A 8 -5.47 8.80 1.94
C PRO A 8 -4.94 8.69 0.51
N THR A 9 -4.00 7.79 0.18
CA THR A 9 -3.46 7.67 -1.19
C THR A 9 -4.39 6.90 -2.12
N ILE A 10 -5.24 6.01 -1.60
CA ILE A 10 -6.27 5.31 -2.40
C ILE A 10 -7.68 5.85 -2.15
N GLY A 11 -7.82 6.91 -1.36
CA GLY A 11 -9.12 7.53 -1.06
C GLY A 11 -10.09 6.56 -0.37
N ALA A 12 -9.57 5.64 0.43
CA ALA A 12 -10.34 4.62 1.12
C ALA A 12 -10.39 4.90 2.62
N TRP A 13 -11.54 4.68 3.23
CA TRP A 13 -11.71 4.77 4.67
C TRP A 13 -12.81 3.83 5.15
N GLY A 14 -12.75 3.45 6.42
CA GLY A 14 -13.72 2.56 7.05
C GLY A 14 -13.69 2.63 8.57
N LEU A 15 -14.78 2.16 9.17
CA LEU A 15 -14.87 2.00 10.63
C LEU A 15 -14.17 0.71 11.03
N GLY A 16 -13.50 0.68 12.17
CA GLY A 16 -12.69 -0.48 12.50
C GLY A 16 -12.35 -0.70 13.97
N TRP A 17 -11.58 -1.76 14.17
CA TRP A 17 -10.97 -2.10 15.44
C TRP A 17 -9.57 -2.65 15.23
N GLU A 18 -8.67 -2.20 16.09
CA GLU A 18 -7.42 -2.90 16.35
C GLU A 18 -7.66 -4.06 17.32
N VAL A 19 -7.16 -5.23 17.00
CA VAL A 19 -7.13 -6.39 17.89
C VAL A 19 -5.76 -6.47 18.54
N TRP A 20 -5.75 -6.38 19.86
CA TRP A 20 -4.55 -6.43 20.68
C TRP A 20 -4.44 -7.77 21.41
N CYS A 21 -3.26 -8.37 21.39
CA CYS A 21 -2.91 -9.58 22.10
C CYS A 21 -1.68 -9.30 22.97
N ASP A 22 -1.83 -9.38 24.29
CA ASP A 22 -0.77 -9.16 25.29
C ASP A 22 0.09 -7.91 25.07
N GLY A 23 -0.57 -6.80 24.71
CA GLY A 23 0.08 -5.50 24.51
C GLY A 23 0.68 -5.27 23.13
N MET A 24 0.45 -6.19 22.17
CA MET A 24 0.84 -6.04 20.78
C MET A 24 -0.39 -6.08 19.87
N GLU A 25 -0.51 -5.12 18.96
CA GLU A 25 -1.54 -5.12 17.92
C GLU A 25 -1.23 -6.23 16.90
N VAL A 26 -2.16 -7.16 16.70
CA VAL A 26 -1.96 -8.36 15.87
C VAL A 26 -2.90 -8.45 14.67
N THR A 27 -4.00 -7.69 14.66
CA THR A 27 -4.96 -7.70 13.56
C THR A 27 -5.68 -6.37 13.47
N GLN A 28 -5.92 -5.88 12.24
CA GLN A 28 -6.83 -4.78 11.96
C GLN A 28 -8.13 -5.34 11.36
N PHE A 29 -9.26 -4.85 11.86
CA PHE A 29 -10.59 -5.11 11.34
C PHE A 29 -11.14 -3.82 10.74
N THR A 30 -11.55 -3.84 9.46
CA THR A 30 -12.08 -2.63 8.79
C THR A 30 -13.36 -2.94 8.02
N TYR A 31 -14.41 -2.14 8.23
CA TYR A 31 -15.61 -2.09 7.39
C TYR A 31 -15.53 -0.88 6.46
N PHE A 32 -15.17 -1.11 5.19
CA PHE A 32 -15.03 -0.03 4.22
C PHE A 32 -16.35 0.71 4.00
N GLN A 33 -16.29 2.03 4.08
CA GLN A 33 -17.39 2.93 3.73
C GLN A 33 -17.14 3.60 2.37
N GLN A 34 -15.87 3.75 1.99
CA GLN A 34 -15.46 4.37 0.73
C GLN A 34 -14.18 3.71 0.22
N VAL A 35 -14.07 3.57 -1.11
CA VAL A 35 -12.86 3.13 -1.81
C VAL A 35 -12.68 4.01 -3.06
N GLY A 36 -11.49 4.52 -3.33
CA GLY A 36 -11.26 5.38 -4.50
C GLY A 36 -12.03 6.71 -4.47
N GLY A 37 -12.47 7.19 -3.30
CA GLY A 37 -13.37 8.34 -3.20
C GLY A 37 -14.85 8.02 -3.49
N ILE A 38 -15.20 6.74 -3.67
CA ILE A 38 -16.54 6.29 -4.06
C ILE A 38 -17.17 5.54 -2.88
N PRO A 39 -18.35 5.96 -2.40
CA PRO A 39 -19.06 5.26 -1.32
C PRO A 39 -19.41 3.82 -1.71
N THR A 40 -19.19 2.87 -0.80
CA THR A 40 -19.57 1.47 -1.01
C THR A 40 -21.07 1.28 -0.86
N VAL A 41 -21.72 0.56 -1.78
CA VAL A 41 -23.15 0.21 -1.67
C VAL A 41 -23.40 -0.81 -0.56
N MET A 42 -22.48 -1.77 -0.41
CA MET A 42 -22.45 -2.72 0.69
C MET A 42 -21.06 -2.68 1.34
N PRO A 43 -20.97 -2.36 2.63
CA PRO A 43 -19.69 -2.37 3.33
C PRO A 43 -19.02 -3.74 3.23
N SER A 44 -17.79 -3.75 2.74
CA SER A 44 -16.94 -4.94 2.72
C SER A 44 -16.08 -4.99 3.97
N THR A 45 -15.86 -6.19 4.49
CA THR A 45 -15.00 -6.42 5.65
C THR A 45 -13.60 -6.82 5.21
N GLU A 46 -12.60 -6.13 5.76
CA GLU A 46 -11.20 -6.51 5.69
C GLU A 46 -10.71 -7.01 7.07
N LEU A 47 -9.97 -8.12 7.03
CA LEU A 47 -9.25 -8.70 8.16
C LEU A 47 -7.76 -8.77 7.80
N THR A 48 -6.95 -7.96 8.46
CA THR A 48 -5.51 -7.85 8.15
C THR A 48 -4.69 -8.35 9.32
N TYR A 49 -4.02 -9.49 9.15
CA TYR A 49 -3.22 -10.14 10.20
C TYR A 49 -1.75 -9.71 10.13
N GLY A 50 -1.19 -9.29 11.25
CA GLY A 50 0.25 -9.13 11.42
C GLY A 50 0.91 -10.49 11.66
N LEU A 51 1.23 -11.21 10.57
CA LEU A 51 1.70 -12.59 10.63
C LEU A 51 2.94 -12.77 11.50
N GLU A 52 3.93 -11.87 11.39
CA GLU A 52 5.16 -11.93 12.17
C GLU A 52 4.87 -11.75 13.66
N ARG A 53 4.01 -10.79 14.02
CA ARG A 53 3.61 -10.52 15.41
C ARG A 53 2.86 -11.71 16.01
N LEU A 54 1.92 -12.29 15.25
CA LEU A 54 1.20 -13.51 15.64
C LEU A 54 2.14 -14.70 15.82
N ALA A 55 3.06 -14.91 14.89
CA ALA A 55 4.03 -15.99 14.98
C ALA A 55 4.96 -15.80 16.19
N MET A 56 5.38 -14.57 16.48
CA MET A 56 6.20 -14.25 17.66
C MET A 56 5.49 -14.63 18.94
N TYR A 57 4.20 -14.30 19.02
CA TYR A 57 3.36 -14.70 20.14
C TYR A 57 3.25 -16.22 20.29
N VAL A 58 2.89 -16.91 19.20
CA VAL A 58 2.70 -18.37 19.20
C VAL A 58 3.99 -19.13 19.53
N GLN A 59 5.14 -18.65 19.06
CA GLN A 59 6.45 -19.27 19.30
C GLN A 59 7.13 -18.78 20.59
N GLY A 60 6.57 -17.77 21.27
CA GLY A 60 7.13 -17.21 22.50
C GLY A 60 8.49 -16.52 22.31
N VAL A 61 8.67 -15.80 21.19
CA VAL A 61 9.91 -15.08 20.87
C VAL A 61 9.66 -13.57 20.80
N GLU A 62 10.60 -12.78 21.33
CA GLU A 62 10.47 -11.30 21.38
C GLU A 62 11.12 -10.59 20.18
N ASN A 63 11.91 -11.31 19.38
CA ASN A 63 12.58 -10.78 18.20
C ASN A 63 12.09 -11.52 16.96
N VAL A 64 11.57 -10.76 15.98
CA VAL A 64 11.08 -11.32 14.70
C VAL A 64 12.15 -12.15 13.98
N TYR A 65 13.42 -11.78 14.10
CA TYR A 65 14.52 -12.49 13.42
C TYR A 65 14.82 -13.86 14.04
N ASP A 66 14.32 -14.14 15.24
CA ASP A 66 14.47 -15.43 15.93
C ASP A 66 13.33 -16.42 15.65
N LEU A 67 12.28 -16.00 14.93
CA LEU A 67 11.19 -16.87 14.51
C LEU A 67 11.69 -18.10 13.74
N ASP A 68 11.21 -19.29 14.10
CA ASP A 68 11.36 -20.49 13.28
C ASP A 68 10.44 -20.37 12.06
N PHE A 69 11.04 -20.12 10.91
CA PHE A 69 10.34 -19.82 9.67
C PHE A 69 9.70 -21.06 9.05
N ASN A 70 10.29 -22.25 9.25
CA ASN A 70 9.85 -23.47 8.58
C ASN A 70 9.62 -24.68 9.50
N GLY A 71 9.75 -24.50 10.82
CA GLY A 71 9.58 -25.58 11.81
C GLY A 71 10.77 -26.57 11.84
N LYS A 72 11.88 -26.23 11.18
CA LYS A 72 13.05 -27.12 11.00
C LYS A 72 14.36 -26.40 11.34
N GLY A 73 14.29 -25.28 12.06
CA GLY A 73 15.46 -24.53 12.52
C GLY A 73 16.00 -23.49 11.54
N LEU A 74 15.31 -23.22 10.42
CA LEU A 74 15.61 -22.04 9.60
C LEU A 74 14.96 -20.82 10.25
N LYS A 75 15.75 -19.81 10.62
CA LYS A 75 15.20 -18.60 11.24
C LYS A 75 14.70 -17.59 10.21
N TYR A 76 13.75 -16.76 10.59
CA TYR A 76 13.31 -15.62 9.77
C TYR A 76 14.47 -14.66 9.45
N GLY A 77 15.39 -14.47 10.41
CA GLY A 77 16.61 -13.70 10.20
C GLY A 77 17.54 -14.27 9.11
N ASP A 78 17.58 -15.59 8.94
CA ASP A 78 18.38 -16.23 7.90
C ASP A 78 17.86 -15.90 6.49
N VAL A 79 16.55 -15.63 6.38
CA VAL A 79 15.87 -15.33 5.11
C VAL A 79 15.83 -13.82 4.83
N PHE A 80 15.47 -13.00 5.83
CA PHE A 80 15.08 -11.61 5.58
C PHE A 80 16.04 -10.55 6.15
N LEU A 81 16.89 -10.86 7.15
CA LEU A 81 17.72 -9.85 7.80
C LEU A 81 18.68 -9.14 6.82
N ARG A 82 19.18 -9.89 5.82
CA ARG A 82 20.03 -9.31 4.79
C ARG A 82 19.24 -8.36 3.89
N ALA A 83 18.06 -8.78 3.44
CA ALA A 83 17.19 -7.96 2.61
C ALA A 83 16.78 -6.67 3.34
N GLU A 84 16.39 -6.75 4.62
CA GLU A 84 16.04 -5.58 5.44
C GLU A 84 17.17 -4.56 5.52
N ARG A 85 18.42 -5.01 5.69
CA ARG A 85 19.60 -4.13 5.69
C ARG A 85 19.83 -3.48 4.33
N ASP A 86 19.73 -4.26 3.26
CA ASP A 86 19.97 -3.76 1.90
C ASP A 86 18.87 -2.78 1.46
N TYR A 87 17.59 -3.08 1.74
CA TYR A 87 16.46 -2.19 1.44
C TYR A 87 16.49 -0.93 2.30
N SER A 88 16.81 -1.02 3.59
CA SER A 88 16.96 0.16 4.45
C SER A 88 18.04 1.09 3.89
N ARG A 89 19.20 0.54 3.54
CA ARG A 89 20.28 1.32 2.93
C ARG A 89 19.88 1.92 1.59
N HIS A 90 19.18 1.18 0.74
CA HIS A 90 18.66 1.71 -0.51
C HIS A 90 17.68 2.87 -0.27
N ASN A 91 16.63 2.63 0.51
CA ASN A 91 15.52 3.55 0.73
C ASN A 91 15.94 4.83 1.43
N PHE A 92 16.86 4.76 2.40
CA PHE A 92 17.26 5.92 3.20
C PHE A 92 18.51 6.63 2.70
N GLU A 93 19.41 5.96 1.96
CA GLU A 93 20.73 6.53 1.62
C GLU A 93 20.99 6.56 0.11
N LEU A 94 20.71 5.48 -0.62
CA LEU A 94 21.25 5.26 -1.96
C LEU A 94 20.28 5.52 -3.12
N ALA A 95 18.97 5.51 -2.88
CA ALA A 95 18.01 5.65 -3.97
C ALA A 95 18.17 7.00 -4.67
N ASP A 96 18.27 6.95 -6.01
CA ASP A 96 18.39 8.12 -6.87
C ASP A 96 17.04 8.83 -6.97
N THR A 97 16.96 9.98 -6.32
CA THR A 97 15.71 10.73 -6.19
C THR A 97 15.27 11.39 -7.51
N GLN A 98 16.20 11.72 -8.41
CA GLN A 98 15.86 12.28 -9.72
C GLN A 98 15.27 11.20 -10.63
N MET A 99 15.83 9.99 -10.58
CA MET A 99 15.29 8.83 -11.28
C MET A 99 13.90 8.46 -10.74
N LEU A 100 13.74 8.40 -9.41
CA LEU A 100 12.45 8.13 -8.76
C LEU A 100 11.37 9.15 -9.13
N LEU A 101 11.71 10.44 -9.14
CA LEU A 101 10.78 11.50 -9.55
C LEU A 101 10.36 11.32 -11.02
N THR A 102 11.29 10.95 -11.89
CA THR A 102 11.01 10.66 -13.30
C THR A 102 10.07 9.47 -13.43
N HIS A 103 10.31 8.40 -12.67
CA HIS A 103 9.45 7.22 -12.65
C HIS A 103 8.05 7.50 -12.11
N PHE A 104 7.93 8.32 -11.05
CA PHE A 104 6.65 8.78 -10.53
C PHE A 104 5.84 9.47 -11.64
N ASN A 105 6.43 10.48 -12.30
CA ASN A 105 5.75 11.26 -13.33
C ASN A 105 5.35 10.40 -14.54
N ASN A 106 6.19 9.43 -14.92
CA ASN A 106 5.87 8.50 -16.01
C ASN A 106 4.71 7.56 -15.65
N ALA A 107 4.72 7.00 -14.43
CA ALA A 107 3.66 6.13 -13.95
C ALA A 107 2.33 6.89 -13.81
N GLU A 108 2.35 8.12 -13.29
CA GLU A 108 1.18 8.99 -13.22
C GLU A 108 0.58 9.24 -14.60
N LYS A 109 1.41 9.68 -15.56
CA LYS A 109 0.96 9.95 -16.93
C LYS A 109 0.34 8.73 -17.59
N GLU A 110 0.99 7.56 -17.43
CA GLU A 110 0.50 6.32 -18.02
C GLU A 110 -0.77 5.81 -17.34
N SER A 111 -0.89 5.96 -16.02
CA SER A 111 -2.11 5.62 -15.28
C SER A 111 -3.32 6.41 -15.80
N ILE A 112 -3.17 7.73 -15.98
CA ILE A 112 -4.22 8.60 -16.53
C ILE A 112 -4.61 8.15 -17.94
N ARG A 113 -3.62 7.98 -18.83
CA ARG A 113 -3.85 7.57 -20.22
C ARG A 113 -4.60 6.23 -20.32
N LEU A 114 -4.27 5.29 -19.45
CA LEU A 114 -4.91 3.96 -19.41
C LEU A 114 -6.33 4.02 -18.84
N ALA A 115 -6.57 4.83 -17.80
CA ALA A 115 -7.90 5.04 -17.26
C ALA A 115 -8.83 5.71 -18.30
N GLU A 116 -8.34 6.71 -19.02
CA GLU A 116 -9.06 7.37 -20.13
C GLU A 116 -9.37 6.40 -21.28
N ALA A 117 -8.53 5.39 -21.49
CA ALA A 117 -8.75 4.33 -22.47
C ALA A 117 -9.67 3.20 -21.96
N GLY A 118 -10.22 3.32 -20.75
CA GLY A 118 -11.13 2.33 -20.16
C GLY A 118 -10.47 1.05 -19.64
N VAL A 119 -9.13 0.97 -19.60
CA VAL A 119 -8.40 -0.21 -19.13
C VAL A 119 -8.00 -0.04 -17.65
N ALA A 120 -8.97 -0.24 -16.77
CA ALA A 120 -8.88 0.06 -15.35
C ALA A 120 -7.76 -0.67 -14.60
N GLN A 121 -7.57 -1.97 -14.84
CA GLN A 121 -6.56 -2.75 -14.12
C GLN A 121 -5.12 -2.33 -14.48
N PRO A 122 -4.75 -2.17 -15.78
CA PRO A 122 -3.47 -1.57 -16.13
C PRO A 122 -3.28 -0.14 -15.59
N ALA A 123 -4.34 0.68 -15.55
CA ALA A 123 -4.28 2.00 -14.95
C ALA A 123 -3.93 1.93 -13.45
N PHE A 124 -4.53 0.97 -12.75
CA PHE A 124 -4.29 0.73 -11.33
C PHE A 124 -2.86 0.21 -11.06
N ASP A 125 -2.31 -0.65 -11.92
CA ASP A 125 -0.90 -1.07 -11.81
C ASP A 125 0.07 0.12 -11.84
N GLN A 126 -0.21 1.12 -12.67
CA GLN A 126 0.59 2.35 -12.71
C GLN A 126 0.35 3.25 -11.49
N CYS A 127 -0.88 3.28 -10.96
CA CYS A 127 -1.17 3.93 -9.67
C CYS A 127 -0.34 3.32 -8.53
N LEU A 128 -0.25 1.99 -8.46
CA LEU A 128 0.56 1.29 -7.45
C LEU A 128 2.05 1.64 -7.58
N LYS A 129 2.58 1.68 -8.81
CA LYS A 129 3.97 2.11 -9.06
C LYS A 129 4.19 3.55 -8.61
N ALA A 130 3.30 4.47 -8.97
CA ALA A 130 3.39 5.87 -8.53
C ALA A 130 3.39 5.98 -7.00
N SER A 131 2.49 5.25 -6.31
CA SER A 131 2.47 5.20 -4.84
C SER A 131 3.77 4.67 -4.25
N HIS A 132 4.37 3.64 -4.85
CA HIS A 132 5.64 3.09 -4.37
C HIS A 132 6.81 4.06 -4.58
N TYR A 133 6.92 4.69 -5.76
CA TYR A 133 7.96 5.70 -6.01
C TYR A 133 7.83 6.90 -5.07
N PHE A 134 6.60 7.32 -4.76
CA PHE A 134 6.35 8.33 -3.75
C PHE A 134 6.89 7.90 -2.37
N ASN A 135 6.61 6.67 -1.91
CA ASN A 135 7.12 6.19 -0.62
C ASN A 135 8.66 6.20 -0.56
N LEU A 136 9.34 5.86 -1.68
CA LEU A 136 10.80 5.93 -1.74
C LEU A 136 11.31 7.38 -1.69
N LEU A 137 10.63 8.31 -2.37
CA LEU A 137 10.96 9.74 -2.29
C LEU A 137 10.75 10.30 -0.87
N ASP A 138 9.65 9.90 -0.20
CA ASP A 138 9.35 10.28 1.19
C ASP A 138 10.42 9.73 2.15
N ALA A 139 10.79 8.45 1.99
CA ALA A 139 11.85 7.80 2.78
C ALA A 139 13.23 8.46 2.59
N ARG A 140 13.55 8.94 1.37
CA ARG A 140 14.78 9.71 1.11
C ARG A 140 14.77 11.11 1.73
N GLY A 141 13.63 11.56 2.27
CA GLY A 141 13.49 12.86 2.92
C GLY A 141 13.56 14.04 1.96
N VAL A 142 13.31 13.82 0.67
CA VAL A 142 13.34 14.88 -0.36
C VAL A 142 12.00 15.56 -0.58
N ILE A 143 10.93 15.05 0.03
CA ILE A 143 9.58 15.60 -0.05
C ILE A 143 9.31 16.42 1.22
N SER A 144 9.04 17.72 1.07
CA SER A 144 8.61 18.54 2.21
C SER A 144 7.19 18.20 2.66
N VAL A 145 6.81 18.62 3.87
CA VAL A 145 5.46 18.38 4.42
C VAL A 145 4.35 18.90 3.49
N SER A 146 4.53 20.07 2.88
CA SER A 146 3.57 20.64 1.93
C SER A 146 3.52 19.87 0.62
N GLU A 147 4.67 19.42 0.10
CA GLU A 147 4.73 18.58 -1.10
C GLU A 147 4.10 17.20 -0.85
N ARG A 148 4.28 16.63 0.35
CA ARG A 148 3.73 15.32 0.71
C ARG A 148 2.21 15.27 0.53
N ALA A 149 1.50 16.31 0.99
CA ALA A 149 0.05 16.42 0.79
C ALA A 149 -0.32 16.48 -0.70
N SER A 150 0.48 17.17 -1.52
CA SER A 150 0.30 17.24 -2.97
C SER A 150 0.47 15.87 -3.64
N TYR A 151 1.54 15.13 -3.32
CA TYR A 151 1.77 13.79 -3.86
C TYR A 151 0.66 12.80 -3.45
N ILE A 152 0.21 12.85 -2.20
CA ILE A 152 -0.92 12.03 -1.73
C ILE A 152 -2.18 12.35 -2.55
N GLY A 153 -2.47 13.62 -2.80
CA GLY A 153 -3.60 14.04 -3.65
C GLY A 153 -3.49 13.57 -5.10
N ARG A 154 -2.28 13.56 -5.67
CA ARG A 154 -2.00 13.04 -7.01
C ARG A 154 -2.29 11.53 -7.09
N VAL A 155 -1.71 10.73 -6.18
CA VAL A 155 -1.96 9.27 -6.14
C VAL A 155 -3.45 8.97 -5.90
N ARG A 156 -4.12 9.74 -5.04
CA ARG A 156 -5.58 9.63 -4.81
C ARG A 156 -6.38 9.84 -6.08
N THR A 157 -5.99 10.82 -6.89
CA THR A 157 -6.64 11.08 -8.19
C THR A 157 -6.50 9.88 -9.13
N LEU A 158 -5.32 9.23 -9.15
CA LEU A 158 -5.09 8.03 -9.97
C LEU A 158 -5.92 6.82 -9.50
N ALA A 159 -5.98 6.59 -8.19
CA ALA A 159 -6.79 5.53 -7.61
C ALA A 159 -8.27 5.73 -7.93
N LYS A 160 -8.77 6.96 -7.76
CA LYS A 160 -10.15 7.33 -8.11
C LYS A 160 -10.44 7.09 -9.60
N ALA A 161 -9.59 7.56 -10.50
CA ALA A 161 -9.76 7.37 -11.94
C ALA A 161 -9.80 5.87 -12.32
N SER A 162 -8.96 5.05 -11.67
CA SER A 162 -8.95 3.59 -11.86
C SER A 162 -10.26 2.95 -11.37
N CYS A 163 -10.79 3.38 -10.23
CA CYS A 163 -12.08 2.91 -9.72
C CYS A 163 -13.25 3.36 -10.62
N GLU A 164 -13.25 4.59 -11.11
CA GLU A 164 -14.27 5.11 -12.03
C GLU A 164 -14.27 4.33 -13.36
N ALA A 165 -13.09 4.08 -13.93
CA ALA A 165 -12.94 3.25 -15.13
C ALA A 165 -13.42 1.81 -14.90
N TRP A 166 -13.14 1.22 -13.72
CA TRP A 166 -13.62 -0.12 -13.38
C TRP A 166 -15.15 -0.19 -13.30
N LEU A 167 -15.77 0.81 -12.67
CA LEU A 167 -17.22 0.87 -12.51
C LEU A 167 -17.96 1.17 -13.81
N ALA A 168 -17.33 1.88 -14.75
CA ALA A 168 -17.87 2.09 -16.09
C ALA A 168 -17.96 0.77 -16.89
N GLY A 169 -17.17 -0.25 -16.53
CA GLY A 169 -17.10 -1.53 -17.24
C GLY A 169 -16.42 -1.41 -18.60
N GLU A 170 -16.33 -2.53 -19.33
CA GLU A 170 -15.74 -2.60 -20.68
C GLU A 170 -16.74 -2.18 -21.81
N GLU A 171 -17.78 -1.40 -21.50
CA GLU A 171 -18.79 -1.01 -22.48
C GLU A 171 -18.36 0.19 -23.34
N GLU A 172 -17.60 -0.10 -24.41
CA GLU A 172 -17.58 0.55 -25.75
C GLU A 172 -16.25 0.33 -26.51
N THR A 173 -15.65 -0.87 -26.48
CA THR A 173 -14.59 -1.24 -27.44
C THR A 173 -14.82 -2.59 -28.14
N SER A 174 -16.10 -2.98 -28.31
CA SER A 174 -16.51 -4.11 -29.16
C SER A 174 -16.81 -3.72 -30.63
N ASN A 175 -16.45 -2.52 -31.07
CA ASN A 175 -16.55 -2.10 -32.47
C ASN A 175 -15.20 -1.55 -32.95
N GLY A 176 -14.34 -2.44 -33.46
CA GLY A 176 -13.06 -2.12 -34.08
C GLY A 176 -12.33 -3.36 -34.57
#